data_AF-A0A1I7DR16-F1
#
_entry.id   AF-A0A1I7DR16-F1
#
_cell.length_a   1.000
_cell.length_b   1.000
_cell.length_c   1.000
_cell.angle_alpha   90.00
_cell.angle_beta   90.00
_cell.angle_gamma   90.00
#
_symmetry.space_group_name_H-M   'P 1'
#
loop_
_entity.id
_entity.type
_entity.pdbx_description
1 polymer ?
#
loop_
_entity_poly.entity_id
_entity_poly.type
_entity_poly.pdbx_seq_one_letter_code
_entity_poly.pdbx_strand_id
1 'polypeptide(L)'
;MLTRRTFVQGSLFLLASSFPARADLYDDYINSVSKQPFVSFFARDDTLTGHAFVALGTELDNGLTVYEGIFGYYPADSGKMTIIKTFVGTKGIVTFKENDYPSKIRYRKNVDDETKEKAKAVLSAWTSNDPKYALFGNGGKNCNALVKEIAEAIGLNTPSDNPSSTFPENYIRKLKEANP
;
A
#
# COMPACT_ATOMS: atom_id res chain seq x y z
N MET A 1 26.34 16.06 -67.68
CA MET A 1 26.26 14.93 -66.72
C MET A 1 25.80 15.47 -65.38
N LEU A 2 24.61 15.06 -64.92
CA LEU A 2 24.11 15.31 -63.57
C LEU A 2 24.93 14.50 -62.56
N THR A 3 25.41 15.13 -61.49
CA THR A 3 25.56 14.42 -60.21
C THR A 3 25.27 15.36 -59.04
N ARG A 4 24.29 14.92 -58.24
CA ARG A 4 23.73 15.52 -57.03
C ARG A 4 24.69 15.40 -55.82
N ARG A 5 24.23 16.04 -54.72
CA ARG A 5 24.34 15.64 -53.28
C ARG A 5 25.53 16.26 -52.51
N THR A 6 25.40 16.82 -51.30
CA THR A 6 24.27 16.95 -50.37
C THR A 6 24.59 18.05 -49.35
N PHE A 7 23.59 18.86 -48.99
CA PHE A 7 23.54 19.65 -47.76
C PHE A 7 23.49 18.70 -46.55
N VAL A 8 24.34 18.90 -45.54
CA VAL A 8 24.08 18.37 -44.19
C VAL A 8 23.88 19.58 -43.28
N GLN A 9 22.61 19.94 -43.13
CA GLN A 9 22.14 20.88 -42.14
C GLN A 9 22.11 20.12 -40.81
N GLY A 10 23.07 20.41 -39.94
CA GLY A 10 23.14 19.81 -38.61
C GLY A 10 21.98 20.30 -37.75
N SER A 11 20.92 19.50 -37.66
CA SER A 11 19.85 19.69 -36.69
C SER A 11 20.40 19.40 -35.30
N LEU A 12 20.59 20.45 -34.50
CA LEU A 12 20.82 20.33 -33.07
C LEU A 12 19.49 19.88 -32.42
N PHE A 13 19.34 18.57 -32.25
CA PHE A 13 18.30 17.99 -31.40
C PHE A 13 18.63 18.33 -29.95
N LEU A 14 18.08 19.43 -29.44
CA LEU A 14 17.92 19.61 -28.00
C LEU A 14 16.83 18.65 -27.54
N LEU A 15 17.26 17.46 -27.10
CA LEU A 15 16.47 16.59 -26.24
C LEU A 15 16.23 17.35 -24.94
N ALA A 16 15.13 18.10 -24.88
CA ALA A 16 14.59 18.61 -23.64
C ALA A 16 14.14 17.40 -22.80
N SER A 17 15.04 16.95 -21.95
CA SER A 17 14.84 15.89 -20.98
C SER A 17 13.64 16.20 -20.09
N SER A 18 12.75 15.22 -19.99
CA SER A 18 11.52 15.15 -19.22
C SER A 18 11.68 15.45 -17.72
N PHE A 19 11.62 16.74 -17.35
CA PHE A 19 11.49 17.21 -15.96
C PHE A 19 10.16 17.89 -15.54
N PRO A 20 9.13 18.13 -16.41
CA PRO A 20 8.00 18.96 -15.98
C PRO A 20 7.12 18.28 -14.92
N ALA A 21 6.86 16.97 -15.03
CA ALA A 21 5.87 16.29 -14.18
C ALA A 21 6.26 16.15 -12.70
N ARG A 22 7.56 16.21 -12.35
CA ARG A 22 8.01 16.07 -10.95
C ARG A 22 8.01 17.39 -10.18
N ALA A 23 8.35 18.49 -10.85
CA ALA A 23 8.24 19.82 -10.26
C ALA A 23 6.76 20.13 -9.98
N ASP A 24 5.89 19.79 -10.93
CA ASP A 24 4.44 19.96 -10.84
C ASP A 24 3.83 19.31 -9.58
N LEU A 25 4.14 18.02 -9.31
CA LEU A 25 3.59 17.32 -8.14
C LEU A 25 4.10 17.83 -6.79
N TYR A 26 5.35 18.30 -6.72
CA TYR A 26 5.90 18.88 -5.50
C TYR A 26 5.29 20.26 -5.23
N ASP A 27 5.18 21.08 -6.28
CA ASP A 27 4.57 22.41 -6.22
C ASP A 27 3.08 22.31 -5.85
N ASP A 28 2.34 21.35 -6.44
CA ASP A 28 0.97 21.02 -6.04
C ASP A 28 0.87 20.69 -4.55
N TYR A 29 1.78 19.84 -4.04
CA TYR A 29 1.76 19.44 -2.65
C TYR A 29 2.01 20.60 -1.68
N ILE A 30 3.06 21.39 -1.90
CA ILE A 30 3.42 22.48 -0.99
C ILE A 30 2.38 23.62 -1.02
N ASN A 31 1.80 23.90 -2.19
CA ASN A 31 0.87 25.01 -2.38
C ASN A 31 -0.60 24.63 -2.11
N SER A 32 -0.92 23.34 -1.92
CA SER A 32 -2.27 22.89 -1.58
C SER A 32 -2.81 23.59 -0.32
N VAL A 33 -3.97 24.24 -0.44
CA VAL A 33 -4.65 25.02 0.60
C VAL A 33 -5.22 24.11 1.69
N SER A 34 -5.61 22.89 1.32
CA SER A 34 -6.05 21.87 2.27
C SER A 34 -5.34 20.55 2.04
N LYS A 35 -5.12 19.80 3.11
CA LYS A 35 -4.48 18.48 3.09
C LYS A 35 -5.32 17.58 3.97
N GLN A 36 -5.94 16.56 3.40
CA GLN A 36 -6.84 15.64 4.08
C GLN A 36 -6.16 14.27 4.23
N PRO A 37 -5.65 13.93 5.43
CA PRO A 37 -5.07 12.64 5.69
C PRO A 37 -6.07 11.51 5.46
N PHE A 38 -5.58 10.36 5.04
CA PHE A 38 -6.39 9.17 4.92
C PHE A 38 -5.61 7.89 5.22
N VAL A 39 -6.37 6.85 5.55
CA VAL A 39 -5.93 5.46 5.58
C VAL A 39 -6.74 4.68 4.56
N SER A 40 -6.05 3.97 3.66
CA SER A 40 -6.66 3.09 2.67
C SER A 40 -6.29 1.64 2.94
N PHE A 41 -7.27 0.77 2.96
CA PHE A 41 -7.14 -0.66 3.11
C PHE A 41 -7.41 -1.34 1.78
N PHE A 42 -6.56 -2.28 1.39
CA PHE A 42 -6.60 -2.92 0.09
C PHE A 42 -6.55 -4.43 0.23
N ALA A 43 -7.05 -5.13 -0.79
CA ALA A 43 -6.83 -6.55 -0.94
C ALA A 43 -6.74 -6.96 -2.42
N ARG A 44 -5.80 -7.87 -2.70
CA ARG A 44 -5.69 -8.57 -3.99
C ARG A 44 -6.04 -10.04 -3.84
N ASP A 45 -6.66 -10.56 -4.89
CA ASP A 45 -7.21 -11.91 -5.06
C ASP A 45 -6.50 -12.69 -6.18
N ASP A 46 -5.43 -12.12 -6.73
CA ASP A 46 -4.63 -12.67 -7.84
C ASP A 46 -3.67 -13.81 -7.44
N THR A 47 -3.71 -14.23 -6.18
CA THR A 47 -2.89 -15.32 -5.62
C THR A 47 -3.76 -16.28 -4.83
N LEU A 48 -3.29 -17.53 -4.67
CA LEU A 48 -4.03 -18.60 -3.98
C LEU A 48 -4.54 -18.21 -2.58
N THR A 49 -3.78 -17.38 -1.85
CA THR A 49 -4.11 -16.95 -0.48
C THR A 49 -4.65 -15.53 -0.41
N GLY A 50 -4.58 -14.77 -1.51
CA GLY A 50 -4.75 -13.31 -1.53
C GLY A 50 -3.70 -12.58 -0.69
N HIS A 51 -3.82 -11.25 -0.65
CA HIS A 51 -3.04 -10.40 0.25
C HIS A 51 -3.80 -9.13 0.63
N ALA A 52 -3.73 -8.71 1.89
CA ALA A 52 -4.24 -7.43 2.38
C ALA A 52 -3.11 -6.49 2.78
N PHE A 53 -3.29 -5.20 2.54
CA PHE A 53 -2.28 -4.18 2.85
C PHE A 53 -2.92 -2.82 3.09
N VAL A 54 -2.16 -1.90 3.66
CA VAL A 54 -2.61 -0.56 4.05
C VAL A 54 -1.77 0.49 3.34
N ALA A 55 -2.38 1.57 2.87
CA ALA A 55 -1.67 2.77 2.48
C ALA A 55 -2.05 3.95 3.38
N LEU A 56 -1.05 4.73 3.73
CA LEU A 56 -1.22 6.02 4.38
C LEU A 56 -0.96 7.11 3.34
N GLY A 57 -1.72 8.19 3.41
CA GLY A 57 -1.54 9.29 2.48
C GLY A 57 -2.34 10.53 2.83
N THR A 58 -2.31 11.46 1.90
CA THR A 58 -2.98 12.75 1.98
C THR A 58 -3.63 13.05 0.64
N GLU A 59 -4.89 13.47 0.65
CA GLU A 59 -5.56 14.05 -0.51
C GLU A 59 -5.46 15.56 -0.44
N LEU A 60 -5.07 16.16 -1.56
CA LEU A 60 -4.94 17.61 -1.73
C LEU A 60 -6.28 18.21 -2.16
N ASP A 61 -6.38 19.54 -2.08
CA ASP A 61 -7.58 20.28 -2.48
C ASP A 61 -7.93 20.15 -3.97
N ASN A 62 -6.93 19.93 -4.82
CA ASN A 62 -7.09 19.65 -6.25
C ASN A 62 -7.48 18.18 -6.57
N GLY A 63 -7.70 17.35 -5.55
CA GLY A 63 -8.05 15.94 -5.67
C GLY A 63 -6.85 15.00 -5.89
N LEU A 64 -5.62 15.53 -5.93
CA LEU A 64 -4.42 14.70 -6.03
C LEU A 64 -4.26 13.85 -4.77
N THR A 65 -4.12 12.55 -4.96
CA THR A 65 -3.84 11.59 -3.88
C THR A 65 -2.34 11.34 -3.80
N VAL A 66 -1.72 11.74 -2.68
CA VAL A 66 -0.31 11.50 -2.39
C VAL A 66 -0.20 10.38 -1.36
N TYR A 67 0.37 9.24 -1.77
CA TYR A 67 0.65 8.13 -0.86
C TYR A 67 2.00 8.37 -0.16
N GLU A 68 1.97 8.41 1.18
CA GLU A 68 3.19 8.46 2.01
C GLU A 68 3.87 7.10 2.08
N GLY A 69 3.08 6.02 2.02
CA GLY A 69 3.58 4.67 1.97
C GLY A 69 2.47 3.63 1.84
N ILE A 70 2.84 2.46 1.34
CA ILE A 70 1.98 1.28 1.18
C ILE A 70 2.69 0.12 1.89
N PHE A 71 1.97 -0.55 2.79
CA PHE A 71 2.51 -1.46 3.78
C PHE A 71 1.69 -2.75 3.81
N GLY A 72 2.32 -3.85 3.40
CA GLY A 72 1.81 -5.21 3.59
C GLY A 72 2.70 -5.99 4.54
N TYR A 73 2.14 -6.99 5.22
CA TYR A 73 2.92 -7.89 6.06
C TYR A 73 3.13 -9.24 5.38
N TYR A 74 4.39 -9.61 5.22
CA TYR A 74 4.85 -10.72 4.38
C TYR A 74 5.72 -11.70 5.14
N PRO A 75 5.79 -12.97 4.73
CA PRO A 75 6.91 -13.82 5.13
C PRO A 75 8.20 -13.25 4.53
N ALA A 76 9.26 -13.17 5.35
CA ALA A 76 10.57 -12.69 4.92
C ALA A 76 11.27 -13.68 3.97
N ASP A 77 10.99 -14.98 4.11
CA ASP A 77 11.51 -16.05 3.24
C ASP A 77 10.66 -16.16 1.95
N SER A 78 11.32 -16.27 0.79
CA SER A 78 10.68 -16.61 -0.49
C SER A 78 11.05 -18.04 -0.94
N GLY A 79 10.07 -18.79 -1.50
CA GLY A 79 10.29 -20.15 -2.01
C GLY A 79 9.11 -21.11 -1.87
N LYS A 80 9.18 -22.28 -2.53
CA LYS A 80 8.10 -23.30 -2.51
C LYS A 80 7.82 -23.87 -1.11
N MET A 81 8.84 -23.89 -0.24
CA MET A 81 8.70 -24.30 1.17
C MET A 81 8.13 -23.20 2.07
N THR A 82 7.99 -21.96 1.59
CA THR A 82 7.46 -20.84 2.38
C THR A 82 6.04 -21.12 2.83
N ILE A 83 5.18 -21.71 2.00
CA ILE A 83 3.81 -22.05 2.40
C ILE A 83 3.82 -22.98 3.62
N ILE A 84 4.61 -24.07 3.58
CA ILE A 84 4.74 -25.02 4.70
C ILE A 84 5.32 -24.33 5.94
N LYS A 85 6.37 -23.51 5.79
CA LYS A 85 6.96 -22.74 6.89
C LYS A 85 5.99 -21.72 7.50
N THR A 86 5.11 -21.12 6.70
CA THR A 86 4.12 -20.15 7.18
C THR A 86 3.01 -20.79 8.03
N PHE A 87 2.86 -22.12 8.01
CA PHE A 87 1.99 -22.83 8.96
C PHE A 87 2.61 -22.99 10.35
N VAL A 88 3.95 -23.04 10.45
CA VAL A 88 4.68 -23.19 11.73
C VAL A 88 5.24 -21.86 12.27
N GLY A 89 5.11 -20.78 11.50
CA GLY A 89 5.62 -19.45 11.84
C GLY A 89 6.99 -19.19 11.21
N THR A 90 7.15 -18.02 10.61
CA THR A 90 8.39 -17.53 9.99
C THR A 90 8.64 -16.07 10.34
N LYS A 91 9.84 -15.57 10.08
CA LYS A 91 10.11 -14.12 10.20
C LYS A 91 9.19 -13.35 9.25
N GLY A 92 8.58 -12.28 9.74
CA GLY A 92 7.75 -11.37 8.97
C GLY A 92 8.51 -10.14 8.51
N ILE A 93 7.93 -9.42 7.56
CA ILE A 93 8.41 -8.09 7.15
C ILE A 93 7.22 -7.22 6.73
N VAL A 94 7.19 -6.00 7.26
CA VAL A 94 6.32 -4.93 6.75
C VAL A 94 7.05 -4.25 5.61
N THR A 95 6.51 -4.34 4.39
CA THR A 95 7.14 -3.74 3.21
C THR A 95 6.13 -3.44 2.11
N PHE A 96 6.60 -2.75 1.08
CA PHE A 96 5.88 -2.50 -0.16
C PHE A 96 6.27 -3.54 -1.21
N LYS A 97 5.28 -4.06 -1.96
CA LYS A 97 5.54 -4.76 -3.22
C LYS A 97 4.79 -4.06 -4.34
N GLU A 98 5.49 -3.79 -5.44
CA GLU A 98 4.93 -3.07 -6.60
C GLU A 98 3.66 -3.73 -7.16
N ASN A 99 3.60 -5.07 -7.12
CA ASN A 99 2.44 -5.86 -7.53
C ASN A 99 1.18 -5.65 -6.66
N ASP A 100 1.27 -4.95 -5.54
CA ASP A 100 0.11 -4.60 -4.71
C ASP A 100 -0.68 -3.41 -5.28
N TYR A 101 -0.06 -2.58 -6.12
CA TYR A 101 -0.68 -1.35 -6.62
C TYR A 101 -2.01 -1.54 -7.40
N PRO A 102 -2.21 -2.56 -8.27
CA PRO A 102 -3.43 -2.72 -9.06
C PRO A 102 -4.65 -3.32 -8.30
N SER A 103 -4.68 -3.26 -6.96
CA SER A 103 -5.76 -3.85 -6.16
C SER A 103 -7.15 -3.26 -6.46
N LYS A 104 -8.08 -4.12 -6.89
CA LYS A 104 -9.47 -3.78 -7.20
C LYS A 104 -10.33 -3.57 -5.95
N ILE A 105 -9.94 -4.17 -4.82
CA ILE A 105 -10.69 -4.08 -3.56
C ILE A 105 -10.03 -3.01 -2.70
N ARG A 106 -10.80 -1.97 -2.36
CA ARG A 106 -10.33 -0.83 -1.59
C ARG A 106 -11.43 -0.33 -0.64
N TYR A 107 -11.02 -0.05 0.59
CA TYR A 107 -11.77 0.76 1.53
C TYR A 107 -10.90 1.93 1.98
N ARG A 108 -11.41 3.16 1.93
CA ARG A 108 -10.65 4.36 2.30
C ARG A 108 -11.42 5.13 3.35
N LYS A 109 -10.72 5.57 4.39
CA LYS A 109 -11.24 6.44 5.45
C LYS A 109 -10.38 7.69 5.53
N ASN A 110 -11.01 8.86 5.39
CA ASN A 110 -10.36 10.12 5.74
C ASN A 110 -10.28 10.24 7.26
N VAL A 111 -9.15 10.72 7.76
CA VAL A 111 -8.82 10.80 9.18
C VAL A 111 -8.11 12.13 9.46
N ASP A 112 -8.03 12.53 10.72
CA ASP A 112 -7.13 13.62 11.13
C ASP A 112 -5.68 13.12 11.27
N ASP A 113 -4.75 14.06 11.47
CA ASP A 113 -3.33 13.74 11.62
C ASP A 113 -3.06 12.88 12.86
N GLU A 114 -3.75 13.14 13.99
CA GLU A 114 -3.57 12.34 15.21
C GLU A 114 -3.93 10.87 14.96
N THR A 115 -5.02 10.63 14.25
CA THR A 115 -5.50 9.29 13.91
C THR A 115 -4.58 8.63 12.88
N LYS A 116 -4.03 9.39 11.91
CA LYS A 116 -2.99 8.87 11.00
C LYS A 116 -1.73 8.47 11.77
N GLU A 117 -1.31 9.23 12.78
CA GLU A 117 -0.15 8.88 13.61
C GLU A 117 -0.40 7.60 14.45
N LYS A 118 -1.64 7.34 14.89
CA LYS A 118 -1.99 6.04 15.52
C LYS A 118 -1.77 4.87 14.56
N ALA A 119 -2.12 5.01 13.28
CA ALA A 119 -1.83 3.98 12.27
C ALA A 119 -0.32 3.78 12.07
N LYS A 120 0.47 4.86 12.01
CA LYS A 120 1.94 4.79 11.92
C LYS A 120 2.57 4.12 13.14
N ALA A 121 2.03 4.35 14.34
CA ALA A 121 2.51 3.70 15.56
C ALA A 121 2.36 2.17 15.48
N VAL A 122 1.24 1.66 14.94
CA VAL A 122 1.06 0.22 14.71
C VAL A 122 2.09 -0.31 13.72
N LEU A 123 2.30 0.36 12.59
CA LEU A 123 3.31 -0.03 11.59
C LEU A 123 4.72 -0.06 12.18
N SER A 124 5.07 0.94 12.98
CA SER A 124 6.35 1.03 13.68
C SER A 124 6.53 -0.10 14.69
N ALA A 125 5.48 -0.42 15.46
CA ALA A 125 5.49 -1.52 16.42
C ALA A 125 5.70 -2.87 15.73
N TRP A 126 5.01 -3.13 14.61
CA TRP A 126 5.17 -4.36 13.82
C TRP A 126 6.56 -4.48 13.18
N THR A 127 7.15 -3.35 12.78
CA THR A 127 8.51 -3.32 12.21
C THR A 127 9.57 -3.55 13.28
N SER A 128 9.38 -2.97 14.47
CA SER A 128 10.35 -3.04 15.57
C SER A 128 10.26 -4.35 16.36
N ASN A 129 9.05 -4.91 16.47
CA ASN A 129 8.75 -6.13 17.20
C ASN A 129 7.97 -7.08 16.30
N ASP A 130 8.68 -7.74 15.39
CA ASP A 130 8.12 -8.71 14.45
C ASP A 130 7.29 -9.77 15.20
N PRO A 131 5.97 -9.82 15.01
CA PRO A 131 5.10 -10.74 15.74
C PRO A 131 5.22 -12.19 15.26
N LYS A 132 6.13 -12.47 14.30
CA LYS A 132 6.34 -13.72 13.58
C LYS A 132 5.16 -14.03 12.66
N TYR A 133 5.43 -14.01 11.37
CA TYR A 133 4.43 -14.27 10.33
C TYR A 133 3.91 -15.69 10.41
N ALA A 134 2.59 -15.86 10.49
CA ALA A 134 1.92 -17.14 10.36
C ALA A 134 0.65 -16.98 9.51
N LEU A 135 0.48 -17.82 8.48
CA LEU A 135 -0.62 -17.68 7.52
C LEU A 135 -1.98 -18.05 8.13
N PHE A 136 -2.02 -19.15 8.89
CA PHE A 136 -3.19 -19.72 9.57
C PHE A 136 -2.80 -20.15 10.99
N GLY A 137 -3.71 -20.00 11.96
CA GLY A 137 -3.49 -20.47 13.34
C GLY A 137 -4.09 -19.59 14.43
N ASN A 138 -4.13 -20.12 15.65
CA ASN A 138 -4.78 -19.59 16.85
C ASN A 138 -4.13 -18.26 17.34
N GLY A 139 -4.38 -17.15 16.61
CA GLY A 139 -3.72 -15.85 16.84
C GLY A 139 -2.52 -15.59 15.93
N GLY A 140 -2.42 -16.28 14.80
CA GLY A 140 -1.36 -16.05 13.82
C GLY A 140 -1.37 -14.61 13.29
N LYS A 141 -0.20 -13.96 13.30
CA LYS A 141 -0.07 -12.59 12.80
C LYS A 141 0.20 -12.67 11.31
N ASN A 142 -0.76 -12.22 10.52
CA ASN A 142 -0.74 -12.22 9.06
C ASN A 142 -1.13 -10.83 8.51
N CYS A 143 -1.31 -10.74 7.20
CA CYS A 143 -1.70 -9.50 6.53
C CYS A 143 -3.04 -8.92 7.02
N ASN A 144 -4.04 -9.75 7.31
CA ASN A 144 -5.32 -9.30 7.87
C ASN A 144 -5.19 -8.86 9.32
N ALA A 145 -4.30 -9.49 10.11
CA ALA A 145 -4.06 -9.07 11.49
C ALA A 145 -3.43 -7.66 11.54
N LEU A 146 -2.50 -7.35 10.63
CA LEU A 146 -1.95 -5.99 10.50
C LEU A 146 -3.06 -5.00 10.16
N VAL A 147 -3.88 -5.33 9.15
CA VAL A 147 -5.02 -4.51 8.73
C VAL A 147 -6.01 -4.28 9.88
N LYS A 148 -6.35 -5.34 10.64
CA LYS A 148 -7.25 -5.27 11.80
C LYS A 148 -6.72 -4.31 12.84
N GLU A 149 -5.46 -4.44 13.24
CA GLU A 149 -4.87 -3.59 14.28
C GLU A 149 -4.77 -2.13 13.85
N ILE A 150 -4.47 -1.87 12.58
CA ILE A 150 -4.52 -0.50 12.06
C ILE A 150 -5.96 0.02 12.06
N ALA A 151 -6.93 -0.76 11.60
CA ALA A 151 -8.34 -0.37 11.60
C ALA A 151 -8.85 -0.06 13.02
N GLU A 152 -8.50 -0.88 14.01
CA GLU A 152 -8.82 -0.66 15.42
C GLU A 152 -8.14 0.60 15.97
N ALA A 153 -6.85 0.81 15.66
CA ALA A 153 -6.11 1.98 16.11
C ALA A 153 -6.68 3.30 15.57
N ILE A 154 -7.31 3.27 14.39
CA ILE A 154 -7.99 4.43 13.82
C ILE A 154 -9.49 4.50 14.15
N GLY A 155 -9.98 3.64 15.05
CA GLY A 155 -11.34 3.68 15.56
C GLY A 155 -12.41 3.09 14.64
N LEU A 156 -12.04 2.24 13.67
CA LEU A 156 -13.01 1.53 12.84
C LEU A 156 -13.58 0.30 13.57
N ASN A 157 -14.82 -0.03 13.24
CA ASN A 157 -15.43 -1.30 13.62
C ASN A 157 -14.81 -2.42 12.78
N THR A 158 -14.20 -3.42 13.42
CA THR A 158 -13.59 -4.55 12.71
C THR A 158 -14.55 -5.74 12.62
N PRO A 159 -14.49 -6.54 11.54
CA PRO A 159 -15.23 -7.79 11.47
C PRO A 159 -14.90 -8.70 12.65
N SER A 160 -15.90 -9.36 13.23
CA SER A 160 -15.75 -10.27 14.37
C SER A 160 -15.03 -11.58 14.01
N ASP A 161 -14.88 -11.87 12.72
CA ASP A 161 -14.19 -13.05 12.22
C ASP A 161 -12.72 -13.06 12.63
N ASN A 162 -12.16 -14.25 12.79
CA ASN A 162 -10.72 -14.37 12.98
C ASN A 162 -9.99 -13.93 11.70
N PRO A 163 -9.08 -12.92 11.75
CA PRO A 163 -8.29 -12.47 10.60
C PRO A 163 -7.45 -13.58 9.98
N SER A 164 -7.09 -14.59 10.77
CA SER A 164 -6.32 -15.77 10.34
C SER A 164 -7.13 -16.78 9.53
N SER A 165 -8.46 -16.71 9.52
CA SER A 165 -9.32 -17.65 8.79
C SER A 165 -10.18 -17.00 7.72
N THR A 166 -9.97 -15.71 7.46
CA THR A 166 -10.74 -14.94 6.47
C THR A 166 -9.85 -14.63 5.29
N PHE A 167 -10.34 -14.82 4.06
CA PHE A 167 -9.60 -14.38 2.88
C PHE A 167 -9.44 -12.84 2.90
N PRO A 168 -8.26 -12.31 2.55
CA PRO A 168 -8.00 -10.86 2.51
C PRO A 168 -9.09 -10.02 1.85
N GLU A 169 -9.55 -10.43 0.68
CA GLU A 169 -10.62 -9.74 -0.05
C GLU A 169 -11.93 -9.63 0.76
N ASN A 170 -12.33 -10.73 1.39
CA ASN A 170 -13.55 -10.80 2.20
C ASN A 170 -13.39 -9.97 3.47
N TYR A 171 -12.19 -9.96 4.06
CA TYR A 171 -11.91 -9.14 5.24
C TYR A 171 -12.08 -7.64 4.93
N ILE A 172 -11.51 -7.15 3.83
CA ILE A 172 -11.64 -5.73 3.44
C ILE A 172 -13.08 -5.36 3.07
N ARG A 173 -13.83 -6.25 2.40
CA ARG A 173 -15.25 -6.02 2.11
C ARG A 173 -16.07 -5.90 3.39
N LYS A 174 -15.89 -6.83 4.33
CA LYS A 174 -16.59 -6.80 5.63
C LYS A 174 -16.19 -5.58 6.46
N LEU A 175 -14.91 -5.18 6.42
CA LEU A 175 -14.45 -3.94 7.07
C LEU A 175 -15.19 -2.72 6.51
N LYS A 176 -15.34 -2.63 5.19
CA LYS A 176 -16.12 -1.56 4.56
C LYS A 176 -17.59 -1.60 4.98
N GLU A 177 -18.21 -2.78 4.99
CA GLU A 177 -19.62 -2.97 5.37
C GLU A 177 -19.90 -2.59 6.83
N ALA A 178 -18.93 -2.82 7.73
CA ALA A 178 -19.05 -2.46 9.15
C ALA A 178 -18.89 -0.96 9.45
N ASN A 179 -18.50 -0.16 8.45
CA ASN A 179 -18.17 1.27 8.61
C ASN A 179 -18.78 2.12 7.48
N PRO A 180 -20.12 2.28 7.45
CA PRO A 180 -20.83 3.10 6.45
C PRO A 180 -20.51 4.60 6.55
#